data_AF-A0A2C6KKP9-F1
#
_entry.id   AF-A0A2C6KKP9-F1
#
_cell.length_a   1.000
_cell.length_b   1.000
_cell.length_c   1.000
_cell.angle_alpha   90.00
_cell.angle_beta   90.00
_cell.angle_gamma   90.00
#
_symmetry.space_group_name_H-M   'P 1'
#
loop_
_entity.id
_entity.type
_entity.pdbx_description
1 polymer ?
#
loop_
_entity_poly.entity_id
_entity_poly.type
_entity_poly.pdbx_seq_one_letter_code
_entity_poly.pdbx_strand_id
1 'polypeptide(L)' 'KSGGLLQPLPIPNLPWEEISVDLIVGLPVTEEGWDAILTIVCRLTKMAHFIPTTQTASAEDIARLILRELFVCMVFRKLF' A
#
# COMPACT_ATOMS: atom_id res chain seq x y z
N LYS A 1 -32.95 2.81 11.57
CA LYS A 1 -31.89 1.78 11.70
C LYS A 1 -30.81 2.34 12.62
N SER A 2 -30.67 1.80 13.83
CA SER A 2 -29.52 2.12 14.70
C SER A 2 -28.27 1.51 14.06
N GLY A 3 -27.28 2.34 13.72
CA GLY A 3 -26.00 1.85 13.19
C GLY A 3 -25.30 1.00 14.25
N GLY A 4 -24.86 -0.20 13.89
CA GLY A 4 -24.09 -1.06 14.80
C GLY A 4 -22.74 -0.46 15.18
N LEU A 5 -22.15 -0.93 16.29
CA LEU A 5 -20.82 -0.53 16.74
C LEU A 5 -19.76 -1.02 15.75
N LEU A 6 -18.82 -0.15 15.35
CA LEU A 6 -17.66 -0.53 14.54
C LEU A 6 -16.74 -1.46 15.35
N GLN A 7 -16.27 -2.53 14.73
CA GLN A 7 -15.30 -3.47 15.32
C GLN A 7 -13.92 -3.20 14.69
N PRO A 8 -12.99 -2.55 15.41
CA PRO A 8 -11.66 -2.28 14.88
C PRO A 8 -10.83 -3.56 14.79
N LEU A 9 -9.93 -3.63 13.81
CA LEU A 9 -8.93 -4.68 13.72
C LEU A 9 -7.92 -4.57 14.89
N PRO A 10 -7.37 -5.70 15.37
CA PRO A 10 -6.29 -5.67 16.34
C PRO A 10 -5.09 -4.86 15.84
N ILE A 11 -4.30 -4.38 16.79
CA ILE A 11 -3.07 -3.64 16.50
C ILE A 11 -1.95 -4.66 16.26
N PRO A 12 -1.19 -4.56 15.15
CA PRO A 12 -0.06 -5.44 14.90
C PRO A 12 1.06 -5.23 15.92
N ASN A 13 1.86 -6.25 16.19
CA ASN A 13 2.95 -6.19 17.16
C ASN A 13 4.26 -5.74 16.54
N LEU A 14 4.47 -6.01 15.24
CA LEU A 14 5.70 -5.70 14.53
C LEU A 14 5.48 -4.76 13.34
N PRO A 15 6.42 -3.85 13.03
CA PRO A 15 6.38 -3.08 11.80
C PRO A 15 6.30 -4.04 10.60
N TRP A 16 5.45 -3.71 9.64
CA TRP A 16 5.25 -4.47 8.40
C TRP A 16 4.62 -5.87 8.56
N GLU A 17 4.15 -6.23 9.76
CA GLU A 17 3.37 -7.46 9.98
C GLU A 17 2.01 -7.41 9.27
N GLU A 18 1.36 -6.23 9.31
CA GLU A 18 0.16 -5.95 8.54
C GLU A 18 0.32 -4.65 7.75
N ILE A 19 -0.12 -4.70 6.50
CA ILE A 19 -0.16 -3.56 5.59
C ILE A 19 -1.59 -3.28 5.16
N SER A 20 -1.90 -2.01 4.92
CA SER A 20 -3.05 -1.59 4.15
C SER A 20 -2.60 -1.25 2.75
N VAL A 21 -3.32 -1.74 1.75
CA VAL A 21 -3.06 -1.45 0.34
C VAL A 21 -4.30 -0.78 -0.22
N ASP A 22 -4.12 0.32 -0.95
CA ASP A 22 -5.21 1.02 -1.61
C ASP A 22 -4.73 1.64 -2.94
N LEU A 23 -5.64 1.81 -3.90
CA LEU A 23 -5.35 2.35 -5.22
C LEU A 23 -6.14 3.63 -5.46
N ILE A 24 -5.43 4.75 -5.61
CA ILE A 24 -6.01 6.03 -5.98
C ILE A 24 -6.05 6.11 -7.50
N VAL A 25 -7.24 6.10 -8.09
CA VAL A 25 -7.47 6.08 -9.55
C VAL A 25 -8.12 7.38 -10.05
N GLY A 26 -8.19 7.55 -11.37
CA GLY A 26 -8.85 8.72 -11.99
C GLY A 26 -8.02 10.00 -11.92
N LEU A 27 -6.70 9.87 -11.81
CA LEU A 27 -5.79 11.01 -11.84
C LEU A 27 -5.52 11.44 -13.30
N PRO A 28 -5.11 12.69 -13.52
CA PRO A 28 -4.60 13.11 -14.82
C PRO A 28 -3.41 12.23 -15.24
N VAL A 29 -3.36 11.86 -16.51
CA VAL A 29 -2.26 11.06 -17.07
C VAL A 29 -0.99 11.90 -17.07
N THR A 30 0.09 11.38 -16.49
CA THR A 30 1.42 12.02 -16.51
C THR A 30 2.08 11.86 -17.89
N GLU A 31 3.17 12.61 -18.14
CA GLU A 31 3.97 12.43 -19.37
C GLU A 31 4.52 11.01 -19.52
N GLU A 32 4.74 10.31 -18.40
CA GLU A 32 5.19 8.92 -18.35
C GLU A 32 4.04 7.89 -18.52
N GLY A 33 2.79 8.35 -18.60
CA GLY A 33 1.63 7.49 -18.82
C GLY A 33 0.98 6.91 -17.55
N TRP A 34 1.31 7.43 -16.36
CA TRP A 34 0.69 7.00 -15.10
C TRP A 34 -0.60 7.77 -14.82
N ASP A 35 -1.64 7.08 -14.37
CA ASP A 35 -2.96 7.66 -14.05
C ASP A 35 -3.53 7.18 -12.69
N ALA A 36 -2.72 6.45 -11.92
CA ALA A 36 -3.08 5.97 -10.60
C ALA A 36 -1.87 5.96 -9.64
N ILE A 37 -2.15 5.89 -8.34
CA ILE A 37 -1.14 5.74 -7.29
C ILE A 37 -1.51 4.54 -6.43
N LEU A 38 -0.63 3.55 -6.36
CA LEU A 38 -0.70 2.46 -5.41
C LEU A 38 -0.12 2.94 -4.07
N THR A 39 -0.92 2.84 -3.02
CA THR A 39 -0.54 3.18 -1.65
C THR A 39 -0.32 1.92 -0.83
N ILE A 40 0.80 1.86 -0.13
CA ILE A 40 1.13 0.76 0.79
C ILE A 40 1.46 1.38 2.13
N VAL A 41 0.67 1.05 3.16
CA VAL A 41 0.78 1.67 4.49
C VAL A 41 1.01 0.60 5.55
N CYS A 42 2.09 0.72 6.31
CA CYS A 42 2.31 -0.09 7.50
C CYS A 42 1.28 0.29 8.57
N ARG A 43 0.43 -0.66 8.99
CA ARG A 43 -0.66 -0.35 9.93
C ARG A 43 -0.18 0.13 11.30
N LEU A 44 0.99 -0.37 11.76
CA LEU A 44 1.59 -0.02 13.04
C LEU A 44 2.27 1.36 13.01
N THR A 45 3.19 1.57 12.09
CA THR A 45 4.03 2.80 12.07
C THR A 45 3.41 3.97 11.31
N LYS A 46 2.34 3.72 10.53
CA LYS A 46 1.72 4.66 9.59
C LYS A 46 2.66 5.17 8.49
N MET A 47 3.81 4.53 8.30
CA MET A 47 4.67 4.77 7.16
C MET A 47 3.96 4.36 5.87
N ALA A 48 3.94 5.25 4.88
CA ALA A 48 3.26 5.07 3.61
C ALA A 48 4.26 5.14 2.45
N HIS A 49 4.07 4.26 1.47
CA HIS A 49 4.73 4.30 0.17
C HIS A 49 3.70 4.63 -0.89
N PHE A 50 4.03 5.59 -1.75
CA PHE A 50 3.20 6.03 -2.87
C PHE A 50 3.94 5.67 -4.16
N ILE A 51 3.35 4.76 -4.93
CA ILE A 51 3.98 4.19 -6.11
C ILE A 51 3.12 4.57 -7.31
N PRO A 52 3.67 5.26 -8.32
CA PRO A 52 2.93 5.55 -9.55
C PRO A 52 2.61 4.24 -10.28
N THR A 53 1.38 4.13 -10.77
CA THR A 53 0.90 2.97 -11.53
C THR A 53 -0.19 3.39 -12.49
N THR A 54 -0.80 2.42 -13.18
CA THR A 54 -1.97 2.66 -14.01
C THR A 54 -3.22 2.09 -13.36
N GLN A 55 -4.37 2.70 -13.58
CA GLN A 55 -5.66 2.21 -13.09
C GLN A 55 -6.04 0.87 -13.75
N THR A 56 -5.41 0.53 -14.87
CA THR A 56 -5.56 -0.74 -15.58
C THR A 56 -4.55 -1.80 -15.13
N ALA A 57 -3.71 -1.51 -14.12
CA ALA A 57 -2.75 -2.46 -13.58
C ALA A 57 -3.46 -3.74 -13.12
N SER A 58 -2.94 -4.89 -13.56
CA SER A 58 -3.48 -6.19 -13.16
C SER A 58 -3.14 -6.51 -11.70
N ALA A 59 -3.83 -7.49 -11.11
CA ALA A 59 -3.47 -8.00 -9.78
C ALA A 59 -2.02 -8.49 -9.72
N GLU A 60 -1.49 -9.03 -10.83
CA GLU A 60 -0.10 -9.46 -10.92
C GLU A 60 0.86 -8.26 -10.89
N ASP A 61 0.56 -7.18 -11.62
CA ASP A 61 1.35 -5.95 -11.61
C ASP A 61 1.41 -5.34 -10.20
N ILE A 62 0.25 -5.26 -9.53
CA ILE A 62 0.15 -4.76 -8.15
C ILE A 62 0.96 -5.66 -7.20
N ALA A 63 0.84 -6.98 -7.32
CA ALA A 63 1.62 -7.91 -6.49
C ALA A 63 3.13 -7.72 -6.70
N ARG A 64 3.58 -7.54 -7.94
CA ARG A 64 4.98 -7.26 -8.27
C ARG A 64 5.46 -5.94 -7.64
N LEU A 65 4.66 -4.88 -7.70
CA LEU A 65 4.97 -3.59 -7.06
C LEU A 65 5.07 -3.71 -5.54
N ILE A 66 4.13 -4.41 -4.90
CA ILE A 66 4.13 -4.64 -3.45
C ILE A 66 5.39 -5.40 -3.03
N LEU A 67 5.72 -6.50 -3.71
CA LEU A 67 6.91 -7.27 -3.41
C LEU A 67 8.17 -6.42 -3.60
N ARG A 68 8.28 -5.69 -4.71
CA ARG A 68 9.41 -4.81 -4.99
C ARG A 68 9.66 -3.83 -3.85
N GLU A 69 8.64 -3.13 -3.36
CA GLU A 69 8.83 -2.13 -2.32
C GLU A 69 9.01 -2.70 -0.90
N LEU A 70 8.28 -3.76 -0.56
CA LEU A 70 8.41 -4.38 0.75
C LEU A 70 9.74 -5.13 0.91
N PHE A 71 10.25 -5.77 -0.13
CA PHE A 71 11.56 -6.43 -0.05
C PHE A 71 12.69 -5.43 0.21
N VAL A 72 12.68 -4.28 -0.46
CA VAL A 72 13.68 -3.23 -0.21
C VAL A 72 13.57 -2.71 1.22
N CYS A 73 12.36 -2.40 1.70
CA CYS A 73 12.17 -1.83 3.04
C CYS A 73 12.38 -2.81 4.20
N MET A 74 11.97 -4.08 4.06
CA MET A 74 12.17 -5.11 5.08
C MET A 74 13.63 -5.53 5.20
N VAL A 75 14.37 -5.59 4.09
CA VAL A 75 15.79 -6.01 4.12
C VAL A 75 16.68 -4.88 4.62
N PHE A 76 16.47 -3.63 4.19
CA PHE A 76 17.39 -2.54 4.54
C PHE A 76 17.28 -2.06 5.99
N ARG A 77 16.13 -2.25 6.66
CA ARG A 77 15.92 -1.79 8.06
C ARG A 77 16.07 -2.87 9.12
N LYS A 78 16.23 -4.14 8.76
CA LYS A 78 16.55 -5.22 9.72
C LYS A 78 18.05 -5.47 9.85
N LEU A 79 18.86 -4.83 9.00
CA LEU A 79 20.32 -4.94 8.92
C LEU A 79 21.08 -3.77 9.58
N PHE A 80 20.37 -2.82 10.22
CA PHE A 80 20.94 -1.76 11.05
C PHE A 80 20.19 -1.66 12.36
#